data_AF-A0A6N8SEQ3-F1
#
_entry.id   AF-A0A6N8SEQ3-F1
#
_cell.length_a   1.000
_cell.length_b   1.000
_cell.length_c   1.000
_cell.angle_alpha   90.00
_cell.angle_beta   90.00
_cell.angle_gamma   90.00
#
_symmetry.space_group_name_H-M   'P 1'
#
loop_
_entity.id
_entity.type
_entity.pdbx_description
1 polymer ?
#
loop_
_entity_poly.entity_id
_entity_poly.type
_entity_poly.pdbx_seq_one_letter_code
_entity_poly.pdbx_strand_id
1 'polypeptide(L)'
;MTTAAHNSKLDDGQRQKLFAYHFRKELAAETARREAAADKTANRKVAKAADPTFTGQKFDHYLKAHFGEDDQKPVDRLKSDRENLEWLGLIPSTSGGDLLAQVDRVDNEQLIQAKGYKAGLLGLERRSMFDGGSADDKLWLASYDAGKAEYETEIPDILARLEDDADVESPPDLDEDEAA
;
A
#
# COMPACT_ATOMS: atom_id res chain seq x y z
N MET A 1 46.43 53.96 12.49
CA MET A 1 45.05 54.45 12.22
C MET A 1 44.77 54.25 10.75
N THR A 2 43.66 53.74 10.24
CA THR A 2 42.54 52.96 10.76
C THR A 2 41.97 52.29 9.51
N THR A 3 41.65 51.02 9.66
CA THR A 3 41.07 50.08 8.68
C THR A 3 39.83 50.62 7.96
N ALA A 4 39.86 50.66 6.63
CA ALA A 4 38.66 50.65 5.80
C ALA A 4 38.43 49.21 5.33
N ALA A 5 37.67 48.43 6.11
CA ALA A 5 37.17 47.14 5.68
C ALA A 5 36.24 47.32 4.47
N HIS A 6 36.55 46.64 3.37
CA HIS A 6 35.73 46.58 2.17
C HIS A 6 34.30 46.13 2.51
N ASN A 7 33.34 47.04 2.55
CA ASN A 7 31.92 46.66 2.59
C ASN A 7 31.50 46.16 1.22
N SER A 8 31.67 44.86 0.96
CA SER A 8 31.21 44.15 -0.24
C SER A 8 29.68 43.99 -0.30
N LYS A 9 28.92 44.90 0.33
CA LYS A 9 27.47 44.80 0.43
C LYS A 9 26.84 45.42 -0.80
N LEU A 10 26.14 44.58 -1.56
CA LEU A 10 25.32 45.02 -2.69
C LEU A 10 24.28 46.02 -2.20
N ASP A 11 24.10 47.12 -2.93
CA ASP A 11 22.95 48.00 -2.72
C ASP A 11 21.63 47.29 -3.11
N ASP A 12 20.49 47.83 -2.69
CA ASP A 12 19.20 47.17 -2.91
C ASP A 12 18.86 47.01 -4.41
N GLY A 13 19.31 47.92 -5.27
CA GLY A 13 19.13 47.81 -6.71
C GLY A 13 20.00 46.69 -7.31
N GLN A 14 21.22 46.51 -6.82
CA GLN A 14 22.10 45.40 -7.20
C GLN A 14 21.55 44.05 -6.71
N ARG A 15 20.99 44.00 -5.49
CA ARG A 15 20.31 42.81 -4.94
C ARG A 15 19.09 42.43 -5.80
N GLN A 16 18.29 43.42 -6.21
CA GLN A 16 17.14 43.20 -7.09
C GLN A 16 17.56 42.63 -8.46
N LYS A 17 18.63 43.14 -9.06
CA LYS A 17 19.15 42.63 -10.35
C LYS A 17 19.67 41.21 -10.23
N LEU A 18 20.40 40.90 -9.15
CA LEU A 18 20.88 39.55 -8.87
C LEU A 18 19.70 38.57 -8.66
N PHE A 19 18.70 38.98 -7.90
CA PHE A 19 17.47 38.19 -7.75
C PHE A 19 16.79 37.95 -9.10
N ALA A 20 16.59 38.99 -9.92
CA ALA A 20 15.99 38.86 -11.24
C ALA A 20 16.81 37.91 -12.16
N TYR A 21 18.14 37.93 -12.08
CA TYR A 21 18.99 37.00 -12.82
C TYR A 21 18.72 35.53 -12.46
N HIS A 22 18.66 35.20 -11.16
CA HIS A 22 18.33 33.84 -10.71
C HIS A 22 16.88 33.48 -11.00
N PHE A 23 15.94 34.41 -10.74
CA PHE A 23 14.52 34.20 -10.99
C PHE A 23 14.21 33.91 -12.45
N ARG A 24 14.97 34.45 -13.43
CA ARG A 24 14.80 34.08 -14.84
C ARG A 24 15.05 32.60 -15.10
N LYS A 25 15.97 31.96 -14.37
CA LYS A 25 16.23 30.51 -14.48
C LYS A 25 15.08 29.71 -13.88
N GLU A 26 14.63 30.10 -12.69
CA GLU A 26 13.46 29.51 -12.03
C GLU A 26 12.20 29.64 -12.89
N LEU A 27 11.96 30.82 -13.49
CA LEU A 27 10.83 31.07 -14.37
C LEU A 27 10.86 30.19 -15.62
N ALA A 28 12.05 29.98 -16.21
CA ALA A 28 12.21 29.10 -17.37
C ALA A 28 11.89 27.64 -17.01
N ALA A 29 12.41 27.15 -15.88
CA ALA A 29 12.13 25.80 -15.39
C ALA A 29 10.64 25.60 -15.07
N GLU A 30 10.01 26.58 -14.40
CA GLU A 30 8.59 26.52 -14.07
C GLU A 30 7.71 26.60 -15.32
N THR A 31 8.07 27.42 -16.31
CA THR A 31 7.37 27.47 -17.60
C THR A 31 7.41 26.12 -18.31
N ALA A 32 8.60 25.53 -18.43
CA ALA A 32 8.77 24.20 -19.03
C ALA A 32 8.01 23.12 -18.27
N ARG A 33 7.99 23.17 -16.93
CA ARG A 33 7.20 22.24 -16.10
C ARG A 33 5.71 22.36 -16.39
N ARG A 34 5.18 23.58 -16.55
CA ARG A 34 3.76 23.82 -16.85
C ARG A 34 3.39 23.33 -18.25
N GLU A 35 4.25 23.57 -19.24
CA GLU A 35 4.08 23.04 -20.60
C GLU A 35 4.06 21.51 -20.59
N ALA A 36 5.05 20.88 -19.96
CA ALA A 36 5.09 19.41 -19.85
C ALA A 36 3.87 18.84 -19.10
N ALA A 37 3.35 19.54 -18.08
CA ALA A 37 2.14 19.11 -17.37
C ALA A 37 0.88 19.24 -18.25
N ALA A 38 0.79 20.28 -19.08
CA ALA A 38 -0.29 20.47 -20.03
C ALA A 38 -0.25 19.37 -21.11
N ASP A 39 0.93 19.10 -21.68
CA ASP A 39 1.14 18.04 -22.68
C ASP A 39 0.80 16.67 -22.11
N LYS A 40 1.26 16.36 -20.89
CA LYS A 40 0.92 15.12 -20.18
C LYS A 40 -0.60 14.97 -20.05
N THR A 41 -1.30 16.05 -19.73
CA THR A 41 -2.77 16.05 -19.58
C THR A 41 -3.47 15.86 -20.93
N ALA A 42 -3.01 16.54 -21.98
CA ALA A 42 -3.56 16.39 -23.33
C ALA A 42 -3.36 14.96 -23.86
N ASN A 43 -2.14 14.42 -23.75
CA ASN A 43 -1.82 13.06 -24.17
C ASN A 43 -2.67 12.02 -23.44
N ARG A 44 -2.92 12.18 -22.13
CA ARG A 44 -3.80 11.28 -21.36
C ARG A 44 -5.22 11.23 -21.89
N LYS A 45 -5.76 12.35 -22.40
CA LYS A 45 -7.10 12.37 -23.00
C LYS A 45 -7.11 11.57 -24.30
N VAL A 46 -6.09 11.74 -25.14
CA VAL A 46 -5.93 10.97 -26.38
C VAL A 46 -5.75 9.48 -26.09
N ALA A 47 -4.87 9.12 -25.14
CA ALA A 47 -4.64 7.74 -24.74
C ALA A 47 -5.90 7.07 -24.19
N LYS A 48 -6.67 7.75 -23.33
CA LYS A 48 -7.94 7.23 -22.82
C LYS A 48 -9.00 7.06 -23.91
N ALA A 49 -9.00 7.93 -24.92
CA ALA A 49 -9.90 7.80 -26.07
C ALA A 49 -9.53 6.61 -26.96
N ALA A 50 -8.24 6.28 -27.05
CA ALA A 50 -7.76 5.09 -27.76
C ALA A 50 -8.02 3.79 -26.98
N ASP A 51 -7.81 3.80 -25.67
CA ASP A 51 -8.10 2.68 -24.77
C ASP A 51 -8.65 3.21 -23.43
N PRO A 52 -9.91 2.91 -23.07
CA PRO A 52 -10.51 3.36 -21.81
C PRO A 52 -9.75 2.94 -20.55
N THR A 53 -8.92 1.89 -20.61
CA THR A 53 -8.09 1.39 -19.52
C THR A 53 -6.80 2.20 -19.31
N PHE A 54 -6.42 3.07 -20.25
CA PHE A 54 -5.23 3.93 -20.15
C PHE A 54 -5.50 5.17 -19.30
N THR A 55 -5.75 4.93 -18.01
CA THR A 55 -6.04 5.98 -17.04
C THR A 55 -4.79 6.78 -16.67
N GLY A 56 -4.99 8.01 -16.21
CA GLY A 56 -3.88 8.84 -15.69
C GLY A 56 -3.11 8.16 -14.56
N GLN A 57 -3.82 7.46 -13.67
CA GLN A 57 -3.24 6.68 -12.57
C GLN A 57 -2.33 5.57 -13.08
N LYS A 58 -2.71 4.87 -14.15
CA LYS A 58 -1.87 3.83 -14.78
C LYS A 58 -0.54 4.42 -15.27
N PHE A 59 -0.59 5.57 -15.96
CA PHE A 59 0.63 6.26 -16.38
C PHE A 59 1.49 6.72 -15.20
N ASP A 60 0.89 7.27 -14.14
CA ASP A 60 1.65 7.69 -12.96
C ASP A 60 2.31 6.52 -12.25
N HIS A 61 1.60 5.40 -12.09
CA HIS A 61 2.16 4.18 -11.51
C HIS A 61 3.30 3.63 -12.37
N TYR A 62 3.10 3.54 -13.69
CA TYR A 62 4.11 3.02 -14.61
C TYR A 62 5.36 3.91 -14.66
N LEU A 63 5.20 5.25 -14.71
CA LEU A 63 6.33 6.19 -14.64
C LEU A 63 7.08 6.05 -13.31
N LYS A 64 6.36 5.90 -12.19
CA LYS A 64 6.98 5.71 -10.88
C LYS A 64 7.75 4.39 -10.78
N ALA A 65 7.22 3.31 -11.35
CA ALA A 65 7.92 2.03 -11.40
C ALA A 65 9.14 2.11 -12.32
N HIS A 66 9.02 2.78 -13.48
CA HIS A 66 10.10 2.90 -14.45
C HIS A 66 11.29 3.75 -13.97
N PHE A 67 11.03 4.81 -13.20
CA PHE A 67 12.06 5.68 -12.62
C PHE A 67 12.40 5.34 -11.16
N GLY A 68 11.83 4.27 -10.61
CA GLY A 68 12.15 3.82 -9.27
C GLY A 68 13.59 3.30 -9.20
N GLU A 69 14.27 3.50 -8.08
CA GLU A 69 15.60 2.91 -7.84
C GLU A 69 15.53 1.44 -7.42
N ASP A 70 14.36 0.99 -6.96
CA ASP A 70 14.09 -0.35 -6.45
C ASP A 70 12.91 -0.98 -7.19
N ASP A 71 13.25 -1.84 -8.14
CA ASP A 71 12.28 -2.60 -8.95
C ASP A 71 11.49 -3.64 -8.14
N GLN A 72 11.95 -4.03 -6.95
CA GLN A 72 11.23 -4.98 -6.10
C GLN A 72 10.06 -4.35 -5.38
N LYS A 73 10.17 -3.07 -4.98
CA LYS A 73 9.12 -2.39 -4.23
C LYS A 73 7.74 -2.39 -4.92
N PRO A 74 7.59 -2.15 -6.24
CA PRO A 74 6.32 -2.33 -6.93
C PRO A 74 5.81 -3.79 -6.94
N VAL A 75 6.72 -4.76 -7.03
CA VAL A 75 6.40 -6.19 -7.04
C VAL A 75 5.89 -6.64 -5.67
N ASP A 76 6.56 -6.25 -4.59
CA ASP A 76 6.15 -6.61 -3.24
C ASP A 76 4.84 -5.94 -2.85
N ARG A 77 4.62 -4.71 -3.31
CA ARG A 77 3.29 -4.08 -3.22
C ARG A 77 2.23 -4.90 -3.94
N LEU A 78 2.48 -5.37 -5.16
CA LEU A 78 1.53 -6.19 -5.91
C LEU A 78 1.23 -7.50 -5.17
N LYS A 79 2.24 -8.17 -4.61
CA LYS A 79 2.06 -9.40 -3.82
C LYS A 79 1.18 -9.13 -2.59
N SER A 80 1.46 -8.07 -1.85
CA SER A 80 0.68 -7.68 -0.67
C SER A 80 -0.76 -7.27 -1.04
N ASP A 81 -0.94 -6.46 -2.08
CA ASP A 81 -2.28 -6.09 -2.57
C ASP A 81 -3.07 -7.35 -2.99
N ARG A 82 -2.41 -8.31 -3.63
CA ARG A 82 -3.01 -9.60 -4.02
C ARG A 82 -3.42 -10.42 -2.79
N GLU A 83 -2.52 -10.63 -1.84
CA GLU A 83 -2.78 -11.36 -0.60
C GLU A 83 -4.00 -10.78 0.14
N ASN A 84 -4.06 -9.45 0.26
CA ASN A 84 -5.20 -8.76 0.86
C ASN A 84 -6.52 -9.04 0.11
N LEU A 85 -6.49 -9.07 -1.23
CA LEU A 85 -7.68 -9.39 -2.04
C LEU A 85 -8.09 -10.86 -1.89
N GLU A 86 -7.14 -11.78 -1.75
CA GLU A 86 -7.39 -13.20 -1.47
C GLU A 86 -8.04 -13.38 -0.10
N TRP A 87 -7.51 -12.75 0.95
CA TRP A 87 -8.10 -12.78 2.29
C TRP A 87 -9.48 -12.09 2.36
N LEU A 88 -9.74 -11.15 1.46
CA LEU A 88 -11.07 -10.56 1.30
C LEU A 88 -12.04 -11.45 0.48
N GLY A 89 -11.55 -12.55 -0.09
CA GLY A 89 -12.31 -13.42 -1.00
C GLY A 89 -12.69 -12.74 -2.31
N LEU A 90 -12.01 -11.67 -2.71
CA LEU A 90 -12.32 -10.93 -3.94
C LEU A 90 -11.66 -11.54 -5.18
N ILE A 91 -10.59 -12.31 -4.98
CA ILE A 91 -9.93 -13.11 -6.00
C ILE A 91 -9.62 -14.51 -5.45
N PRO A 92 -9.46 -15.54 -6.30
CA PRO A 92 -9.13 -16.88 -5.84
C PRO A 92 -7.76 -16.92 -5.16
N SER A 93 -7.63 -17.74 -4.11
CA SER A 93 -6.34 -17.98 -3.46
C SER A 93 -5.35 -18.64 -4.44
N THR A 94 -4.11 -18.17 -4.43
CA THR A 94 -3.05 -18.71 -5.30
C THR A 94 -1.96 -19.47 -4.57
N SER A 95 -2.01 -19.50 -3.24
CA SER A 95 -1.18 -20.36 -2.40
C SER A 95 -1.62 -21.82 -2.52
N GLY A 96 -1.21 -22.50 -3.60
CA GLY A 96 -1.25 -23.96 -3.74
C GLY A 96 -2.07 -24.55 -4.89
N GLY A 97 -2.62 -23.76 -5.82
CA GLY A 97 -3.50 -24.24 -6.91
C GLY A 97 -2.94 -24.10 -8.33
N ASP A 98 -3.51 -24.86 -9.27
CA ASP A 98 -3.24 -24.83 -10.71
C ASP A 98 -3.28 -23.39 -11.27
N LEU A 99 -2.27 -23.01 -12.06
CA LEU A 99 -2.15 -21.69 -12.70
C LEU A 99 -3.38 -21.35 -13.56
N LEU A 100 -4.13 -22.35 -14.02
CA LEU A 100 -5.36 -22.18 -14.79
C LEU A 100 -6.58 -21.79 -13.95
N ALA A 101 -6.62 -22.15 -12.65
CA ALA A 101 -7.68 -21.74 -11.73
C ALA A 101 -7.60 -20.26 -11.34
N GLN A 102 -6.48 -19.60 -11.63
CA GLN A 102 -6.25 -18.18 -11.34
C GLN A 102 -7.07 -17.23 -12.25
N VAL A 103 -7.63 -17.76 -13.34
CA VAL A 103 -8.43 -17.02 -14.32
C VAL A 103 -9.92 -17.02 -13.96
N ASP A 104 -10.36 -17.93 -13.08
CA ASP A 104 -11.75 -18.04 -12.69
C ASP A 104 -12.16 -16.93 -11.71
N ARG A 105 -13.40 -16.46 -11.85
CA ARG A 105 -14.01 -15.54 -10.89
C ARG A 105 -14.28 -16.30 -9.60
N VAL A 106 -14.06 -15.67 -8.46
CA VAL A 106 -14.53 -16.22 -7.17
C VAL A 106 -16.03 -16.43 -7.26
N ASP A 107 -16.48 -17.62 -6.87
CA ASP A 107 -17.90 -17.93 -6.84
C ASP A 107 -18.61 -17.10 -5.75
N ASN A 108 -19.89 -16.81 -5.95
CA ASN A 108 -20.66 -16.00 -5.02
C ASN A 108 -20.72 -16.64 -3.62
N GLU A 109 -20.79 -17.98 -3.54
CA GLU A 109 -20.75 -18.71 -2.28
C GLU A 109 -19.41 -18.50 -1.54
N GLN A 110 -18.28 -18.60 -2.25
CA GLN A 110 -16.95 -18.36 -1.69
C GLN A 110 -16.82 -16.93 -1.15
N LEU A 111 -17.35 -15.93 -1.88
CA LEU A 111 -17.35 -14.55 -1.44
C LEU A 111 -18.22 -14.35 -0.17
N ILE A 112 -19.38 -15.00 -0.09
CA ILE A 112 -20.26 -14.96 1.08
C ILE A 112 -19.55 -15.54 2.30
N GLN A 113 -18.91 -16.70 2.14
CA GLN A 113 -18.14 -17.36 3.20
C GLN A 113 -16.99 -16.47 3.68
N ALA A 114 -16.16 -15.95 2.77
CA ALA A 114 -15.04 -15.08 3.11
C ALA A 114 -15.50 -13.83 3.88
N LYS A 115 -16.62 -13.21 3.46
CA LYS A 115 -17.22 -12.06 4.17
C LYS A 115 -17.68 -12.42 5.58
N GLY A 116 -18.34 -13.57 5.74
CA GLY A 116 -18.81 -14.04 7.04
C GLY A 116 -17.64 -14.33 7.97
N TYR A 117 -16.71 -15.16 7.51
CA TYR A 117 -15.50 -15.55 8.24
C TYR A 117 -14.69 -14.34 8.71
N LYS A 118 -14.43 -13.38 7.81
CA LYS A 118 -13.74 -12.14 8.18
C LYS A 118 -14.50 -11.31 9.21
N ALA A 119 -15.82 -11.21 9.11
CA ALA A 119 -16.62 -10.49 10.10
C ALA A 119 -16.53 -11.15 11.49
N GLY A 120 -16.45 -12.49 11.52
CA GLY A 120 -16.21 -13.27 12.74
C GLY A 120 -14.84 -12.98 13.36
N LEU A 121 -13.76 -13.09 12.56
CA LEU A 121 -12.39 -12.79 12.98
C LEU A 121 -12.24 -11.37 13.52
N LEU A 122 -12.94 -10.40 12.94
CA LEU A 122 -12.88 -8.99 13.33
C LEU A 122 -13.85 -8.63 14.47
N GLY A 123 -14.67 -9.57 14.96
CA GLY A 123 -15.65 -9.32 16.00
C GLY A 123 -16.72 -8.29 15.63
N LEU A 124 -17.10 -8.21 14.35
CA LEU A 124 -18.15 -7.31 13.88
C LEU A 124 -19.54 -7.76 14.34
N GLU A 125 -20.57 -6.95 14.10
CA GLU A 125 -21.95 -7.34 14.40
C GLU A 125 -22.32 -8.62 13.62
N ARG A 126 -22.82 -9.64 14.32
CA ARG A 126 -23.33 -10.89 13.74
C ARG A 126 -24.67 -10.67 13.01
N ARG A 127 -24.63 -9.92 11.92
CA ARG A 127 -25.78 -9.61 11.06
C ARG A 127 -25.36 -9.62 9.60
N SER A 128 -25.94 -10.54 8.82
CA SER A 128 -25.70 -10.59 7.38
C SER A 128 -26.44 -9.47 6.65
N MET A 129 -26.03 -9.21 5.40
CA MET A 129 -26.71 -8.28 4.48
C MET A 129 -27.78 -8.95 3.62
N PHE A 130 -27.99 -10.26 3.80
CA PHE A 130 -28.91 -11.06 3.00
C PHE A 130 -30.28 -11.17 3.68
N ASP A 131 -31.27 -11.62 2.93
CA ASP A 131 -32.60 -11.87 3.47
C ASP A 131 -32.53 -12.94 4.57
N GLY A 132 -33.06 -12.62 5.75
CA GLY A 132 -32.97 -13.49 6.92
C GLY A 132 -33.53 -14.89 6.65
N GLY A 133 -32.75 -15.92 6.96
CA GLY A 133 -33.10 -17.33 6.76
C GLY A 133 -32.86 -17.88 5.34
N SER A 134 -32.42 -17.05 4.40
CA SER A 134 -31.97 -17.48 3.07
C SER A 134 -30.75 -18.41 3.15
N ALA A 135 -30.42 -19.08 2.05
CA ALA A 135 -29.22 -19.91 1.96
C ALA A 135 -27.95 -19.05 2.18
N ASP A 136 -27.89 -17.88 1.55
CA ASP A 136 -26.78 -16.93 1.66
C ASP A 136 -26.64 -16.39 3.09
N ASP A 137 -27.75 -16.07 3.77
CA ASP A 137 -27.75 -15.64 5.17
C ASP A 137 -27.17 -16.73 6.09
N LYS A 138 -27.64 -17.97 5.93
CA LYS A 138 -27.15 -19.11 6.71
C LYS A 138 -25.68 -19.39 6.46
N LEU A 139 -25.25 -19.30 5.20
CA LEU A 139 -23.86 -19.51 4.80
C LEU A 139 -22.94 -18.44 5.42
N TRP A 140 -23.37 -17.18 5.37
CA TRP A 140 -22.65 -16.07 5.98
C TRP A 140 -22.53 -16.24 7.50
N LEU A 141 -23.64 -16.54 8.18
CA LEU A 141 -23.69 -16.70 9.64
C LEU A 141 -22.84 -17.89 10.12
N ALA A 142 -22.88 -19.01 9.41
CA ALA A 142 -22.04 -20.17 9.72
C ALA A 142 -20.55 -19.82 9.59
N SER A 143 -20.18 -19.07 8.55
CA SER A 143 -18.80 -18.63 8.34
C SER A 143 -18.36 -17.62 9.39
N TYR A 144 -19.23 -16.70 9.81
CA TYR A 144 -18.98 -15.79 10.93
C TYR A 144 -18.67 -16.57 12.21
N ASP A 145 -19.48 -17.57 12.54
CA ASP A 145 -19.28 -18.36 13.76
C ASP A 145 -17.95 -19.12 13.72
N ALA A 146 -17.56 -19.66 12.56
CA ALA A 146 -16.26 -20.30 12.36
C ALA A 146 -15.09 -19.31 12.59
N GLY A 147 -15.12 -18.13 11.95
CA GLY A 147 -14.06 -17.14 12.11
C GLY A 147 -13.94 -16.62 13.54
N LYS A 148 -15.07 -16.44 14.24
CA LYS A 148 -15.06 -16.09 15.65
C LYS A 148 -14.45 -17.20 16.52
N ALA A 149 -14.82 -18.45 16.27
CA ALA A 149 -14.31 -19.59 17.03
C ALA A 149 -12.80 -19.72 16.85
N GLU A 150 -12.29 -19.69 15.61
CA GLU A 150 -10.86 -19.75 15.32
C GLU A 150 -10.09 -18.58 15.95
N TYR A 151 -10.66 -17.37 15.94
CA TYR A 151 -10.06 -16.25 16.66
C TYR A 151 -9.88 -16.55 18.15
N GLU A 152 -10.91 -17.11 18.78
CA GLU A 152 -10.91 -17.40 20.21
C GLU A 152 -10.01 -18.60 20.57
N THR A 153 -9.84 -19.57 19.67
CA THR A 153 -9.13 -20.82 19.97
C THR A 153 -7.71 -20.89 19.39
N GLU A 154 -7.48 -20.38 18.19
CA GLU A 154 -6.20 -20.57 17.47
C GLU A 154 -5.24 -19.39 17.63
N ILE A 155 -5.75 -18.16 17.71
CA ILE A 155 -4.89 -16.97 17.86
C ILE A 155 -4.03 -17.04 19.13
N PRO A 156 -4.53 -17.47 20.30
CA PRO A 156 -3.68 -17.60 21.49
C PRO A 156 -2.51 -18.58 21.29
N ASP A 157 -2.74 -19.71 20.59
CA ASP A 157 -1.67 -20.67 20.26
C ASP A 157 -0.65 -20.08 19.29
N ILE A 158 -1.12 -19.38 18.25
CA ILE A 158 -0.24 -18.72 17.27
C ILE A 158 0.65 -17.70 17.98
N LEU A 159 0.09 -16.88 18.88
CA LEU A 159 0.84 -15.89 19.63
C LEU A 159 1.86 -16.54 20.56
N ALA A 160 1.49 -17.61 21.28
CA ALA A 160 2.42 -18.33 22.14
C ALA A 160 3.63 -18.88 21.37
N ARG A 161 3.40 -19.48 20.19
CA ARG A 161 4.50 -19.97 19.34
C ARG A 161 5.39 -18.85 18.81
N LEU A 162 4.82 -17.70 18.47
CA LEU A 162 5.60 -16.53 18.02
C LEU A 162 6.44 -15.94 19.16
N GLU A 163 5.95 -15.97 20.39
CA GLU A 163 6.71 -15.58 21.58
C GLU A 163 7.86 -16.56 21.85
N ASP A 164 7.61 -17.87 21.79
CA ASP A 164 8.64 -18.90 21.96
C ASP A 164 9.75 -18.77 20.89
N ASP A 165 9.39 -18.57 19.62
CA ASP A 165 10.36 -18.38 18.53
C ASP A 165 11.19 -17.10 18.69
N ALA A 166 10.63 -16.05 19.30
CA ALA A 166 11.35 -14.83 19.60
C ALA A 166 12.33 -14.99 20.79
N ASP A 167 11.98 -15.82 21.77
CA ASP A 167 12.81 -16.07 22.96
C ASP A 167 14.05 -16.92 22.66
N VAL A 168 14.00 -17.81 21.65
CA VAL A 168 15.14 -18.62 21.21
C VAL A 168 16.32 -17.78 20.67
N GLU A 169 16.07 -16.56 20.18
CA GLU A 169 17.09 -15.63 19.70
C GLU A 169 17.60 -14.65 20.79
N SER A 170 17.07 -14.75 22.02
CA SER A 170 17.59 -14.01 23.17
C SER A 170 18.95 -14.59 23.60
N PRO A 171 20.00 -13.78 23.82
CA PRO A 171 21.24 -14.30 24.40
C PRO A 171 20.93 -14.94 25.76
N PRO A 172 21.53 -16.11 26.09
CA PRO A 172 21.19 -16.83 27.30
C PRO A 172 21.38 -15.91 28.51
N ASP A 173 20.37 -15.88 29.39
CA ASP A 173 20.48 -15.24 30.69
C ASP A 173 21.71 -15.86 31.37
N LEU A 174 22.73 -15.03 31.57
CA LEU A 174 23.88 -15.40 32.38
C LEU A 174 23.35 -15.50 33.80
N ASP A 175 23.01 -16.71 34.23
CA ASP A 175 22.71 -17.03 35.62
C ASP A 175 23.82 -16.41 36.49
N GLU A 176 23.45 -15.39 37.27
CA GLU A 176 24.28 -14.82 38.34
C GLU A 176 24.37 -15.85 39.48
N ASP A 177 25.08 -16.95 39.24
CA ASP A 177 25.50 -17.91 40.26
C ASP A 177 27.02 -18.09 40.18
N GLU A 178 27.76 -17.00 40.35
CA GLU A 178 29.12 -17.04 40.92
C GLU A 178 29.62 -15.62 41.29
N ALA A 179 29.49 -15.24 42.56
CA ALA A 179 30.60 -14.66 43.33
C ALA A 179 30.20 -14.29 44.77
N ALA A 180 30.80 -15.06 45.70
CA ALA A 180 31.17 -14.72 47.09
C ALA A 180 30.13 -14.88 48.21
#